data_AF-A0A922T507-F1
#
_entry.id   AF-A0A922T507-F1
#
_cell.length_a   1.000
_cell.length_b   1.000
_cell.length_c   1.000
_cell.angle_alpha   90.00
_cell.angle_beta   90.00
_cell.angle_gamma   90.00
#
_symmetry.space_group_name_H-M   'P 1'
#
loop_
_entity.id
_entity.type
_entity.pdbx_description
1 polymer ?
#
loop_
_entity_poly.entity_id
_entity_poly.type
_entity_poly.pdbx_seq_one_letter_code
_entity_poly.pdbx_strand_id
1 'polypeptide(L)'
;MSGSFIGGSARILAEQYYGWNDGTRYASPLFLYVTPTNESQRKTENSNVVYCFNRDKEWPENWKSVYPTPESIPYPYKLPLYNKLTGTTESFKQNASNPRQIGDIGKALVAVLANGYPNKQLSHDNTKSRILTQLAIWYFSDSFDKQYFKDNYHLTEEENKSLMDLIEAGENAAKGHEQPTYHLDIYVTTQQSYDRRKPFQNLLGSTLVPLPKPEPEPKPKPEPMPKPEPQPKPDPQPKPEPKPEPEPKPEPKPEVKTQKPTKPSNTTNQPSGKGLPRTNEAGSLMTGLGTGLLSLLGLGFLTRRKRKD
;
A
#
# COMPACT_ATOMS: atom_id res chain seq x y z
N MET A 1 -27.94 27.41 15.41
CA MET A 1 -28.41 26.04 15.11
C MET A 1 -27.22 25.10 15.21
N SER A 2 -27.34 23.94 15.86
CA SER A 2 -26.24 22.98 15.95
C SER A 2 -26.26 22.05 14.74
N GLY A 3 -25.19 22.05 13.94
CA GLY A 3 -25.05 21.14 12.82
C GLY A 3 -24.68 19.74 13.32
N SER A 4 -25.59 18.78 13.20
CA SER A 4 -25.29 17.37 13.51
C SER A 4 -24.30 16.80 12.51
N PHE A 5 -23.07 16.56 12.95
CA PHE A 5 -22.12 15.75 12.19
C PHE A 5 -22.67 14.33 12.08
N ILE A 6 -23.16 13.96 10.90
CA ILE A 6 -23.48 12.58 10.58
C ILE A 6 -22.15 11.84 10.42
N GLY A 7 -21.62 11.36 11.55
CA GLY A 7 -20.47 10.45 11.62
C GLY A 7 -20.80 9.06 11.09
N GLY A 8 -21.40 8.99 9.90
CA GLY A 8 -21.66 7.74 9.21
C GLY A 8 -20.33 7.16 8.75
N SER A 9 -19.90 6.09 9.40
CA SER A 9 -18.75 5.29 8.97
C SER A 9 -19.09 4.62 7.63
N ALA A 10 -18.88 5.37 6.54
CA ALA A 10 -19.00 4.89 5.17
C ALA A 10 -17.96 3.78 4.96
N ARG A 11 -18.38 2.54 5.21
CA ARG A 11 -17.62 1.36 4.84
C ARG A 11 -17.56 1.36 3.32
N ILE A 12 -16.43 1.81 2.78
CA ILE A 12 -16.09 1.59 1.38
C ILE A 12 -16.03 0.08 1.21
N LEU A 13 -17.10 -0.48 0.66
CA LEU A 13 -17.12 -1.87 0.23
C LEU A 13 -16.10 -1.96 -0.91
N ALA A 14 -15.03 -2.73 -0.70
CA ALA A 14 -14.05 -2.97 -1.75
C ALA A 14 -14.80 -3.55 -2.97
N GLU A 15 -14.63 -2.95 -4.13
CA GLU A 15 -15.33 -3.40 -5.34
C GLU A 15 -14.86 -4.81 -5.69
N GLN A 16 -15.74 -5.78 -5.49
CA GLN A 16 -15.46 -7.18 -5.77
C GLN A 16 -15.86 -7.52 -7.21
N TYR A 17 -15.04 -8.35 -7.85
CA TYR A 17 -15.20 -8.78 -9.23
C TYR A 17 -15.13 -10.30 -9.33
N TYR A 18 -15.94 -10.88 -10.22
CA TYR A 18 -15.69 -12.23 -10.74
C TYR A 18 -14.55 -12.16 -11.76
N GLY A 19 -13.53 -13.00 -11.62
CA GLY A 19 -12.53 -13.24 -12.67
C GLY A 19 -12.84 -14.54 -13.41
N TRP A 20 -12.72 -14.54 -14.74
CA TRP A 20 -13.10 -15.68 -15.57
C TRP A 20 -12.32 -15.76 -16.89
N ASN A 21 -12.21 -16.96 -17.46
CA ASN A 21 -11.76 -17.16 -18.84
C ASN A 21 -12.95 -17.34 -19.79
N ASP A 22 -12.82 -16.90 -21.05
CA ASP A 22 -13.91 -16.96 -22.03
C ASP A 22 -14.09 -18.32 -22.74
N GLY A 23 -13.23 -19.30 -22.47
CA GLY A 23 -13.25 -20.62 -23.10
C GLY A 23 -12.83 -20.66 -24.58
N THR A 24 -12.37 -19.55 -25.17
CA THR A 24 -11.98 -19.51 -26.60
C THR A 24 -10.63 -20.18 -26.87
N ARG A 25 -9.78 -20.34 -25.84
CA ARG A 25 -8.47 -21.00 -25.94
C ARG A 25 -8.39 -22.22 -25.04
N TYR A 26 -7.80 -23.29 -25.57
CA TYR A 26 -7.53 -24.55 -24.85
C TYR A 26 -6.09 -24.67 -24.34
N ALA A 27 -5.24 -23.69 -24.64
CA ALA A 27 -3.81 -23.69 -24.31
C ALA A 27 -3.39 -22.31 -23.77
N SER A 28 -2.31 -22.28 -22.98
CA SER A 28 -1.73 -21.05 -22.45
C SER A 28 -1.37 -20.03 -23.54
N PRO A 29 -1.52 -18.72 -23.32
CA PRO A 29 -2.33 -18.10 -22.25
C PRO A 29 -3.84 -18.19 -22.54
N LEU A 30 -4.66 -18.27 -21.50
CA LEU A 30 -6.12 -18.12 -21.64
C LEU A 30 -6.51 -16.64 -21.71
N PHE A 31 -7.69 -16.37 -22.27
CA PHE A 31 -8.22 -15.01 -22.39
C PHE A 31 -9.14 -14.69 -21.22
N LEU A 32 -8.67 -13.78 -20.37
CA LEU A 32 -9.25 -13.46 -19.07
C LEU A 32 -9.97 -12.11 -19.06
N TYR A 33 -11.06 -12.06 -18.29
CA TYR A 33 -11.86 -10.86 -18.08
C TYR A 33 -12.29 -10.77 -16.62
N VAL A 34 -12.75 -9.59 -16.23
CA VAL A 34 -13.44 -9.37 -14.96
C VAL A 34 -14.84 -8.82 -15.17
N THR A 35 -15.74 -9.12 -14.23
CA THR A 35 -17.10 -8.57 -14.18
C THR A 35 -17.39 -8.11 -12.75
N PRO A 36 -17.85 -6.86 -12.53
CA PRO A 36 -18.26 -6.39 -11.20
C PRO A 36 -19.30 -7.33 -10.57
N THR A 37 -19.23 -7.57 -9.25
CA THR A 37 -20.18 -8.47 -8.56
C THR A 37 -21.62 -7.95 -8.45
N ASN A 38 -21.86 -6.69 -8.79
CA ASN A 38 -23.18 -6.10 -9.00
C ASN A 38 -23.66 -6.20 -10.46
N GLU A 39 -22.87 -6.77 -11.37
CA GLU A 39 -23.24 -7.06 -12.76
C GLU A 39 -23.31 -8.56 -13.01
N SER A 40 -24.36 -8.99 -13.72
CA SER A 40 -24.60 -10.40 -14.07
C SER A 40 -24.24 -10.76 -15.51
N GLN A 41 -23.86 -9.79 -16.35
CA GLN A 41 -23.67 -10.00 -17.79
C GLN A 41 -22.22 -10.28 -18.20
N ARG A 42 -22.06 -11.29 -19.06
CA ARG A 42 -20.78 -11.76 -19.61
C ARG A 42 -20.24 -10.85 -20.72
N LYS A 43 -19.71 -9.69 -20.34
CA LYS A 43 -19.18 -8.66 -21.27
C LYS A 43 -17.69 -8.88 -21.61
N THR A 44 -17.38 -9.22 -22.86
CA THR A 44 -15.99 -9.35 -23.39
C THR A 44 -15.45 -8.05 -23.99
N GLU A 45 -15.79 -6.90 -23.40
CA GLU A 45 -15.36 -5.58 -23.86
C GLU A 45 -13.91 -5.27 -23.47
N ASN A 46 -13.23 -4.39 -24.22
CA ASN A 46 -11.83 -4.02 -23.99
C ASN A 46 -11.56 -3.51 -22.56
N SER A 47 -12.51 -2.79 -21.97
CA SER A 47 -12.48 -2.30 -20.57
C SER A 47 -12.38 -3.42 -19.53
N ASN A 48 -12.89 -4.60 -19.85
CA ASN A 48 -12.96 -5.76 -18.95
C ASN A 48 -11.80 -6.73 -19.15
N VAL A 49 -10.95 -6.51 -20.16
CA VAL A 49 -9.79 -7.37 -20.46
C VAL A 49 -8.78 -7.28 -19.32
N VAL A 50 -8.39 -8.45 -18.82
CA VAL A 50 -7.31 -8.60 -17.84
C VAL A 50 -6.33 -9.69 -18.27
N TYR A 51 -5.20 -9.74 -17.58
CA TYR A 51 -4.09 -10.64 -17.83
C TYR A 51 -3.70 -11.42 -16.58
N CYS A 52 -3.23 -12.65 -16.75
CA CYS A 52 -2.61 -13.43 -15.68
C CYS A 52 -1.35 -12.72 -15.16
N PHE A 53 -1.24 -12.60 -13.84
CA PHE A 53 -0.11 -11.95 -13.15
C PHE A 53 0.74 -12.94 -12.30
N ASN A 54 0.50 -14.25 -12.47
CA ASN A 54 1.17 -15.34 -11.74
C ASN A 54 1.21 -16.61 -12.61
N ARG A 55 2.25 -16.83 -13.41
CA ARG A 55 2.30 -17.93 -14.39
C ARG A 55 2.23 -19.34 -13.78
N ASP A 56 2.55 -19.48 -12.49
CA ASP A 56 2.52 -20.73 -11.73
C ASP A 56 1.15 -21.08 -11.11
N LYS A 57 0.29 -20.09 -10.86
CA LYS A 57 -1.02 -20.23 -10.21
C LYS A 57 -2.13 -20.70 -11.18
N GLU A 58 -3.30 -21.05 -10.64
CA GLU A 58 -4.39 -21.60 -11.44
C GLU A 58 -5.17 -20.54 -12.22
N TRP A 59 -5.62 -20.89 -13.42
CA TRP A 59 -6.40 -19.98 -14.26
C TRP A 59 -7.81 -19.77 -13.69
N PRO A 60 -8.40 -18.56 -13.80
CA PRO A 60 -9.81 -18.33 -13.45
C PRO A 60 -10.74 -19.26 -14.23
N GLU A 61 -11.83 -19.69 -13.59
CA GLU A 61 -12.81 -20.64 -14.16
C GLU A 61 -13.46 -20.14 -15.47
N ASN A 62 -13.95 -21.09 -16.27
CA ASN A 62 -14.53 -20.81 -17.59
C ASN A 62 -16.01 -20.38 -17.48
N TRP A 63 -16.29 -19.09 -17.72
CA TRP A 63 -17.66 -18.63 -17.92
C TRP A 63 -18.09 -18.97 -19.35
N LYS A 64 -18.68 -20.15 -19.53
CA LYS A 64 -19.27 -20.60 -20.80
C LYS A 64 -20.48 -19.73 -21.15
N SER A 65 -20.64 -19.34 -22.41
CA SER A 65 -21.73 -18.49 -22.90
C SER A 65 -23.15 -19.07 -22.75
N VAL A 66 -23.28 -20.37 -22.46
CA VAL A 66 -24.54 -21.04 -22.13
C VAL A 66 -25.09 -20.66 -20.74
N TYR A 67 -24.24 -20.14 -19.84
CA TYR A 67 -24.62 -19.70 -18.50
C TYR A 67 -24.85 -18.18 -18.52
N PRO A 68 -26.10 -17.67 -18.43
CA PRO A 68 -26.38 -16.24 -18.57
C PRO A 68 -25.82 -15.38 -17.43
N THR A 69 -25.64 -15.95 -16.23
CA THR A 69 -25.13 -15.25 -15.03
C THR A 69 -24.17 -16.14 -14.22
N PRO A 70 -23.31 -15.59 -13.34
CA PRO A 70 -22.41 -16.39 -12.49
C PRO A 70 -23.15 -17.39 -11.58
N GLU A 71 -24.36 -17.07 -11.14
CA GLU A 71 -25.20 -17.92 -10.28
C GLU A 71 -25.74 -19.15 -11.02
N SER A 72 -25.87 -19.06 -12.34
CA SER A 72 -26.35 -20.16 -13.19
C SER A 72 -25.29 -21.23 -13.48
N ILE A 73 -24.04 -21.00 -13.06
CA ILE A 73 -22.92 -21.94 -13.28
C ILE A 73 -22.98 -23.06 -12.23
N PRO A 74 -23.04 -24.34 -12.64
CA PRO A 74 -23.24 -25.45 -11.71
C PRO A 74 -22.00 -25.69 -10.82
N TYR A 75 -22.26 -26.08 -9.57
CA TYR A 75 -21.23 -26.59 -8.67
C TYR A 75 -20.50 -27.78 -9.32
N PRO A 76 -19.16 -27.88 -9.21
CA PRO A 76 -18.26 -27.05 -8.39
C PRO A 76 -17.74 -25.74 -9.01
N TYR A 77 -17.99 -25.47 -10.30
CA TYR A 77 -17.21 -24.54 -11.14
C TYR A 77 -17.53 -23.05 -10.95
N LYS A 78 -17.59 -22.57 -9.70
CA LYS A 78 -17.88 -21.15 -9.41
C LYS A 78 -16.72 -20.24 -9.79
N LEU A 79 -17.03 -19.09 -10.39
CA LEU A 79 -16.03 -18.09 -10.77
C LEU A 79 -15.33 -17.51 -9.52
N PRO A 80 -13.99 -17.42 -9.50
CA PRO A 80 -13.27 -16.83 -8.38
C PRO A 80 -13.58 -15.33 -8.19
N LEU A 81 -13.66 -14.93 -6.92
CA LEU A 81 -13.82 -13.54 -6.51
C LEU A 81 -12.48 -12.86 -6.28
N TYR A 82 -12.42 -11.59 -6.67
CA TYR A 82 -11.26 -10.70 -6.58
C TYR A 82 -11.65 -9.39 -5.91
N ASN A 83 -10.71 -8.80 -5.16
CA ASN A 83 -10.79 -7.40 -4.76
C ASN A 83 -9.97 -6.58 -5.76
N LYS A 84 -10.55 -5.52 -6.35
CA LYS A 84 -9.79 -4.57 -7.18
C LYS A 84 -9.00 -3.60 -6.29
N LEU A 85 -7.73 -3.39 -6.61
CA LEU A 85 -6.82 -2.46 -5.95
C LEU A 85 -6.11 -1.59 -6.99
N THR A 86 -5.81 -0.34 -6.64
CA THR A 86 -4.89 0.50 -7.43
C THR A 86 -3.50 -0.14 -7.47
N GLY A 87 -2.92 -0.26 -8.67
CA GLY A 87 -1.58 -0.78 -8.87
C GLY A 87 -0.49 0.22 -8.50
N THR A 88 0.45 -0.20 -7.65
CA THR A 88 1.70 0.52 -7.34
C THR A 88 2.88 -0.44 -7.52
N THR A 89 4.12 0.07 -7.57
CA THR A 89 5.31 -0.78 -7.67
C THR A 89 5.39 -1.81 -6.53
N GLU A 90 4.89 -1.48 -5.35
CA GLU A 90 4.82 -2.34 -4.16
C GLU A 90 3.70 -3.38 -4.32
N SER A 91 2.49 -2.96 -4.71
CA SER A 91 1.37 -3.91 -4.85
C SER A 91 1.60 -4.88 -6.02
N PHE A 92 2.27 -4.45 -7.09
CA PHE A 92 2.76 -5.35 -8.14
C PHE A 92 3.84 -6.31 -7.63
N LYS A 93 4.89 -5.83 -6.94
CA LYS A 93 5.95 -6.69 -6.38
C LYS A 93 5.44 -7.69 -5.33
N GLN A 94 4.39 -7.35 -4.57
CA GLN A 94 3.78 -8.24 -3.57
C GLN A 94 2.85 -9.31 -4.17
N ASN A 95 2.24 -9.06 -5.32
CA ASN A 95 1.20 -9.93 -5.90
C ASN A 95 1.66 -10.73 -7.12
N ALA A 96 2.79 -10.37 -7.73
CA ALA A 96 3.55 -11.16 -8.70
C ALA A 96 4.14 -12.42 -8.05
N SER A 97 4.39 -13.49 -8.81
CA SER A 97 5.00 -14.72 -8.26
C SER A 97 6.52 -14.67 -8.20
N ASN A 98 7.14 -14.00 -9.17
CA ASN A 98 8.59 -13.83 -9.24
C ASN A 98 8.91 -12.51 -9.98
N PRO A 99 8.61 -11.35 -9.35
CA PRO A 99 8.74 -10.05 -10.00
C PRO A 99 10.17 -9.78 -10.44
N ARG A 100 10.35 -9.38 -11.71
CA ARG A 100 11.66 -9.08 -12.28
C ARG A 100 12.29 -7.90 -11.55
N GLN A 101 13.54 -8.08 -11.15
CA GLN A 101 14.32 -7.07 -10.42
C GLN A 101 14.82 -5.99 -11.37
N ILE A 102 13.86 -5.16 -11.81
CA ILE A 102 14.02 -3.91 -12.53
C ILE A 102 13.46 -2.78 -11.66
N GLY A 103 13.84 -1.52 -11.94
CA GLY A 103 13.57 -0.37 -11.06
C GLY A 103 12.10 -0.19 -10.68
N ASP A 104 11.35 0.49 -11.55
CA ASP A 104 9.91 0.70 -11.38
C ASP A 104 9.11 -0.28 -12.25
N ILE A 105 8.59 -1.34 -11.62
CA ILE A 105 7.77 -2.34 -12.33
C ILE A 105 6.39 -1.79 -12.70
N GLY A 106 5.88 -0.79 -11.97
CA GLY A 106 4.63 -0.11 -12.32
C GLY A 106 4.75 0.61 -13.66
N LYS A 107 5.83 1.37 -13.86
CA LYS A 107 6.15 2.01 -15.15
C LYS A 107 6.35 0.99 -16.26
N ALA A 108 7.02 -0.14 -16.01
CA ALA A 108 7.13 -1.22 -17.00
C ALA A 108 5.76 -1.73 -17.45
N LEU A 109 4.90 -2.11 -16.50
CA LEU A 109 3.58 -2.67 -16.80
C LEU A 109 2.66 -1.64 -17.48
N VAL A 110 2.68 -0.39 -17.04
CA VAL A 110 1.96 0.73 -17.71
C VAL A 110 2.44 0.90 -19.15
N ALA A 111 3.75 0.89 -19.41
CA ALA A 111 4.30 1.02 -20.76
C ALA A 111 4.00 -0.19 -21.67
N VAL A 112 3.99 -1.41 -21.10
CA VAL A 112 3.55 -2.64 -21.78
C VAL A 112 2.07 -2.55 -22.14
N LEU A 113 1.18 -2.17 -21.22
CA LEU A 113 -0.24 -2.06 -21.55
C LEU A 113 -0.56 -0.90 -22.49
N ALA A 114 0.18 0.22 -22.40
CA ALA A 114 0.05 1.34 -23.34
C ALA A 114 0.50 1.00 -24.77
N ASN A 115 1.44 0.06 -24.92
CA ASN A 115 1.90 -0.42 -26.23
C ASN A 115 1.34 -1.79 -26.62
N GLY A 116 0.49 -2.39 -25.79
CA GLY A 116 -0.08 -3.72 -25.99
C GLY A 116 -1.59 -3.70 -26.11
N TYR A 117 -2.16 -4.89 -26.30
CA TYR A 117 -3.60 -5.08 -26.39
C TYR A 117 -4.28 -4.77 -25.03
N PRO A 118 -5.49 -4.18 -24.99
CA PRO A 118 -6.30 -3.72 -26.11
C PRO A 118 -6.00 -2.30 -26.60
N ASN A 119 -5.08 -1.57 -25.95
CA ASN A 119 -4.81 -0.15 -26.25
C ASN A 119 -4.07 0.05 -27.59
N LYS A 120 -3.30 -0.95 -28.04
CA LYS A 120 -2.57 -0.97 -29.31
C LYS A 120 -2.56 -2.37 -29.90
N GLN A 121 -2.73 -2.45 -31.23
CA GLN A 121 -2.59 -3.69 -31.98
C GLN A 121 -1.11 -3.94 -32.31
N LEU A 122 -0.63 -5.17 -32.07
CA LEU A 122 0.78 -5.58 -32.22
C LEU A 122 1.03 -6.47 -33.46
N SER A 123 -0.03 -7.03 -34.01
CA SER A 123 -0.02 -7.94 -35.16
C SER A 123 -1.39 -7.85 -35.84
N HIS A 124 -1.49 -8.20 -37.12
CA HIS A 124 -2.74 -8.20 -37.88
C HIS A 124 -3.91 -8.97 -37.21
N ASP A 125 -3.60 -9.87 -36.27
CA ASP A 125 -4.57 -10.55 -35.42
C ASP A 125 -4.57 -10.01 -33.96
N ASN A 126 -5.77 -9.75 -33.44
CA ASN A 126 -5.99 -9.38 -32.04
C ASN A 126 -5.70 -10.54 -31.07
N THR A 127 -5.90 -11.79 -31.49
CA THR A 127 -5.58 -13.00 -30.71
C THR A 127 -4.08 -13.06 -30.45
N LYS A 128 -3.26 -12.94 -31.50
CA LYS A 128 -1.80 -12.81 -31.38
C LYS A 128 -1.41 -11.58 -30.56
N SER A 129 -1.97 -10.41 -30.83
CA SER A 129 -1.68 -9.18 -30.05
C SER A 129 -1.91 -9.37 -28.54
N ARG A 130 -3.01 -10.03 -28.15
CA ARG A 130 -3.32 -10.35 -26.75
C ARG A 130 -2.36 -11.39 -26.16
N ILE A 131 -1.97 -12.41 -26.93
CA ILE A 131 -0.95 -13.39 -26.51
C ILE A 131 0.39 -12.70 -26.25
N LEU A 132 0.92 -11.91 -27.19
CA LEU A 132 2.22 -11.23 -27.03
C LEU A 132 2.23 -10.29 -25.82
N THR A 133 1.13 -9.56 -25.59
CA THR A 133 0.95 -8.70 -24.41
C THR A 133 1.05 -9.51 -23.11
N GLN A 134 0.43 -10.70 -23.04
CA GLN A 134 0.54 -11.58 -21.87
C GLN A 134 1.97 -12.11 -21.65
N LEU A 135 2.71 -12.41 -22.72
CA LEU A 135 4.11 -12.86 -22.61
C LEU A 135 5.00 -11.72 -22.07
N ALA A 136 4.80 -10.48 -22.54
CA ALA A 136 5.49 -9.32 -21.99
C ALA A 136 5.14 -9.08 -20.51
N ILE A 137 3.88 -9.29 -20.09
CA ILE A 137 3.50 -9.20 -18.68
C ILE A 137 4.25 -10.26 -17.83
N TRP A 138 4.35 -11.50 -18.30
CA TRP A 138 5.12 -12.57 -17.62
C TRP A 138 6.64 -12.36 -17.63
N TYR A 139 7.18 -11.58 -18.57
CA TYR A 139 8.58 -11.12 -18.50
C TYR A 139 8.83 -10.30 -17.22
N PHE A 140 7.84 -9.50 -16.78
CA PHE A 140 7.93 -8.64 -15.60
C PHE A 140 7.37 -9.30 -14.31
N SER A 141 6.25 -10.02 -14.35
CA SER A 141 5.61 -10.60 -13.16
C SER A 141 6.20 -11.94 -12.69
N ASP A 142 6.84 -12.68 -13.60
CA ASP A 142 7.34 -14.03 -13.32
C ASP A 142 8.83 -14.23 -13.69
N SER A 143 9.47 -13.16 -14.20
CA SER A 143 10.86 -13.13 -14.67
C SER A 143 11.22 -14.16 -15.76
N PHE A 144 10.27 -14.56 -16.61
CA PHE A 144 10.60 -15.38 -17.77
C PHE A 144 11.54 -14.65 -18.73
N ASP A 145 12.48 -15.37 -19.33
CA ASP A 145 13.46 -14.78 -20.23
C ASP A 145 12.97 -14.68 -21.68
N LYS A 146 13.52 -13.71 -22.42
CA LYS A 146 13.15 -13.40 -23.81
C LYS A 146 13.20 -14.64 -24.72
N GLN A 147 14.23 -15.48 -24.57
CA GLN A 147 14.40 -16.70 -25.36
C GLN A 147 13.34 -17.77 -25.06
N TYR A 148 12.92 -17.93 -23.79
CA TYR A 148 11.91 -18.91 -23.40
C TYR A 148 10.60 -18.72 -24.18
N PHE A 149 10.20 -17.47 -24.43
CA PHE A 149 9.00 -17.18 -25.20
C PHE A 149 9.10 -17.62 -26.67
N LYS A 150 10.23 -17.35 -27.34
CA LYS A 150 10.46 -17.78 -28.72
C LYS A 150 10.38 -19.30 -28.85
N ASP A 151 11.07 -20.02 -27.96
CA ASP A 151 11.18 -21.48 -28.00
C ASP A 151 9.87 -22.19 -27.65
N ASN A 152 9.09 -21.67 -26.69
CA ASN A 152 7.91 -22.37 -26.15
C ASN A 152 6.59 -21.97 -26.82
N TYR A 153 6.49 -20.77 -27.41
CA TYR A 153 5.26 -20.28 -28.04
C TYR A 153 5.29 -20.29 -29.58
N HIS A 154 6.37 -20.79 -30.19
CA HIS A 154 6.49 -20.99 -31.64
C HIS A 154 6.20 -19.70 -32.43
N LEU A 155 6.73 -18.58 -31.93
CA LEU A 155 6.49 -17.24 -32.50
C LEU A 155 7.15 -17.11 -33.87
N THR A 156 6.48 -16.44 -34.82
CA THR A 156 7.14 -15.96 -36.04
C THR A 156 8.19 -14.90 -35.70
N GLU A 157 9.12 -14.59 -36.61
CA GLU A 157 10.10 -13.52 -36.34
C GLU A 157 9.44 -12.14 -36.16
N GLU A 158 8.30 -11.89 -36.82
CA GLU A 158 7.50 -10.67 -36.64
C GLU A 158 6.81 -10.63 -35.26
N GLU A 159 6.21 -11.75 -34.84
CA GLU A 159 5.59 -11.88 -33.50
C GLU A 159 6.63 -11.78 -32.39
N ASN A 160 7.80 -12.40 -32.59
CA ASN A 160 8.93 -12.30 -31.70
C ASN A 160 9.47 -10.87 -31.64
N LYS A 161 9.63 -10.18 -32.78
CA LYS A 161 10.03 -8.76 -32.79
C LYS A 161 9.04 -7.90 -32.01
N SER A 162 7.74 -8.05 -32.27
CA SER A 162 6.68 -7.29 -31.60
C SER A 162 6.63 -7.55 -30.09
N LEU A 163 6.99 -8.77 -29.63
CA LEU A 163 7.20 -9.06 -28.22
C LEU A 163 8.45 -8.38 -27.65
N MET A 164 9.57 -8.37 -28.37
CA MET A 164 10.80 -7.72 -27.91
C MET A 164 10.65 -6.20 -27.83
N ASP A 165 10.03 -5.56 -28.84
CA ASP A 165 9.70 -4.14 -28.84
C ASP A 165 8.85 -3.76 -27.60
N LEU A 166 7.89 -4.62 -27.25
CA LEU A 166 6.99 -4.41 -26.12
C LEU A 166 7.68 -4.58 -24.77
N ILE A 167 8.57 -5.57 -24.65
CA ILE A 167 9.40 -5.75 -23.45
C ILE A 167 10.38 -4.58 -23.31
N GLU A 168 11.03 -4.14 -24.39
CA GLU A 168 11.97 -3.02 -24.38
C GLU A 168 11.29 -1.71 -23.94
N ALA A 169 10.06 -1.44 -24.42
CA ALA A 169 9.26 -0.30 -23.95
C ALA A 169 9.06 -0.33 -22.42
N GLY A 170 8.76 -1.50 -21.85
CA GLY A 170 8.67 -1.70 -20.41
C GLY A 170 10.01 -1.55 -19.68
N GLU A 171 11.08 -2.12 -20.22
CA GLU A 171 12.42 -2.05 -19.63
C GLU A 171 13.00 -0.63 -19.61
N ASN A 172 12.67 0.19 -20.60
CA ASN A 172 13.08 1.59 -20.67
C ASN A 172 12.24 2.45 -19.72
N ALA A 173 10.91 2.25 -19.68
CA ALA A 173 10.03 2.93 -18.75
C ALA A 173 10.39 2.68 -17.27
N ALA A 174 10.77 1.45 -16.91
CA ALA A 174 11.19 1.09 -15.55
C ALA A 174 12.50 1.73 -15.08
N LYS A 175 13.31 2.25 -16.01
CA LYS A 175 14.55 3.00 -15.75
C LYS A 175 14.33 4.51 -15.80
N GLY A 176 13.20 4.97 -16.34
CA GLY A 176 12.90 6.39 -16.54
C GLY A 176 12.64 7.15 -15.25
N HIS A 177 13.19 8.37 -15.18
CA HIS A 177 13.00 9.30 -14.05
C HIS A 177 11.64 10.03 -14.08
N GLU A 178 10.95 10.03 -15.22
CA GLU A 178 9.64 10.68 -15.40
C GLU A 178 8.58 10.11 -14.44
N GLN A 179 7.68 10.95 -13.94
CA GLN A 179 6.58 10.51 -13.08
C GLN A 179 5.48 9.85 -13.92
N PRO A 180 4.88 8.74 -13.45
CA PRO A 180 3.82 8.07 -14.19
C PRO A 180 2.57 8.97 -14.26
N THR A 181 1.98 9.09 -15.45
CA THR A 181 0.72 9.80 -15.67
C THR A 181 -0.51 8.88 -15.63
N TYR A 182 -0.29 7.57 -15.59
CA TYR A 182 -1.31 6.53 -15.50
C TYR A 182 -0.87 5.43 -14.51
N HIS A 183 -1.83 4.74 -13.91
CA HIS A 183 -1.64 3.43 -13.29
C HIS A 183 -2.45 2.35 -14.02
N LEU A 184 -2.27 1.10 -13.61
CA LEU A 184 -3.16 -0.01 -13.93
C LEU A 184 -3.83 -0.49 -12.63
N ASP A 185 -4.97 -1.16 -12.72
CA ASP A 185 -5.57 -1.85 -11.58
C ASP A 185 -5.01 -3.27 -11.44
N ILE A 186 -4.93 -3.77 -10.20
CA ILE A 186 -4.63 -5.17 -9.91
C ILE A 186 -5.79 -5.81 -9.15
N TYR A 187 -6.22 -6.97 -9.62
CA TYR A 187 -7.29 -7.78 -9.04
C TYR A 187 -6.64 -8.90 -8.24
N VAL A 188 -6.81 -8.86 -6.92
CA VAL A 188 -6.13 -9.77 -5.98
C VAL A 188 -7.12 -10.77 -5.39
N THR A 189 -6.71 -12.04 -5.33
CA THR A 189 -7.50 -13.11 -4.69
C THR A 189 -6.64 -14.02 -3.81
N THR A 190 -7.28 -14.61 -2.81
CA THR A 190 -6.75 -15.71 -2.00
C THR A 190 -7.55 -17.00 -2.19
N GLN A 191 -8.50 -17.03 -3.14
CA GLN A 191 -9.29 -18.21 -3.43
C GLN A 191 -8.46 -19.27 -4.15
N GLN A 192 -8.88 -20.53 -4.01
CA GLN A 192 -8.20 -21.70 -4.58
C GLN A 192 -9.13 -22.45 -5.53
N SER A 193 -8.54 -23.19 -6.45
CA SER A 193 -9.22 -24.14 -7.33
C SER A 193 -10.13 -25.10 -6.53
N TYR A 194 -11.16 -25.67 -7.17
CA TYR A 194 -12.08 -26.60 -6.51
C TYR A 194 -11.36 -27.78 -5.84
N ASP A 195 -10.34 -28.32 -6.52
CA ASP A 195 -9.48 -29.41 -6.03
C ASP A 195 -8.48 -28.98 -4.93
N ARG A 196 -8.45 -27.69 -4.58
CA ARG A 196 -7.56 -27.04 -3.59
C ARG A 196 -6.06 -27.25 -3.84
N ARG A 197 -5.66 -27.59 -5.07
CA ARG A 197 -4.24 -27.81 -5.41
C ARG A 197 -3.47 -26.50 -5.58
N LYS A 198 -4.12 -25.41 -5.96
CA LYS A 198 -3.48 -24.10 -6.20
C LYS A 198 -4.39 -22.92 -5.86
N PRO A 199 -3.82 -21.77 -5.40
CA PRO A 199 -4.51 -20.49 -5.48
C PRO A 199 -4.74 -20.09 -6.94
N PHE A 200 -5.79 -19.31 -7.19
CA PHE A 200 -6.00 -18.68 -8.49
C PHE A 200 -4.96 -17.56 -8.74
N GLN A 201 -4.74 -17.25 -10.00
CA GLN A 201 -3.92 -16.12 -10.47
C GLN A 201 -4.48 -14.79 -9.98
N ASN A 202 -3.64 -13.90 -9.47
CA ASN A 202 -3.94 -12.46 -9.45
C ASN A 202 -3.98 -11.96 -10.91
N LEU A 203 -4.79 -10.94 -11.19
CA LEU A 203 -5.03 -10.45 -12.55
C LEU A 203 -4.64 -8.98 -12.69
N LEU A 204 -3.98 -8.64 -13.79
CA LEU A 204 -3.60 -7.27 -14.14
C LEU A 204 -4.65 -6.66 -15.09
N GLY A 205 -5.22 -5.51 -14.72
CA GLY A 205 -6.13 -4.75 -15.57
C GLY A 205 -5.40 -4.17 -16.78
N SER A 206 -6.07 -4.17 -17.95
CA SER A 206 -5.48 -3.64 -19.19
C SER A 206 -5.78 -2.16 -19.48
N THR A 207 -6.74 -1.58 -18.76
CA THR A 207 -7.15 -0.18 -18.88
C THR A 207 -6.14 0.76 -18.21
N LEU A 208 -5.63 1.74 -18.95
CA LEU A 208 -4.82 2.83 -18.40
C LEU A 208 -5.71 3.80 -17.61
N VAL A 209 -5.51 3.89 -16.29
CA VAL A 209 -6.27 4.79 -15.41
C VAL A 209 -5.43 6.05 -15.14
N PRO A 210 -5.89 7.27 -15.48
CA PRO A 210 -5.13 8.49 -15.24
C PRO A 210 -4.84 8.71 -13.76
N LEU A 211 -3.59 9.00 -13.42
CA LEU A 211 -3.23 9.44 -12.07
C LEU A 211 -3.68 10.90 -11.86
N PRO A 212 -4.12 11.28 -10.65
CA PRO A 212 -4.39 12.68 -10.33
C PRO A 212 -3.10 13.49 -10.48
N LYS A 213 -3.19 14.66 -11.14
CA LYS A 213 -2.04 15.56 -11.28
C LYS A 213 -1.61 16.02 -9.88
N PRO A 214 -0.30 16.10 -9.58
CA PRO A 214 0.17 16.72 -8.34
C PRO A 214 -0.39 18.14 -8.23
N GLU A 215 -0.88 18.51 -7.04
CA GLU A 215 -1.21 19.90 -6.76
C GLU A 215 0.06 20.76 -6.85
N PRO A 216 0.00 21.97 -7.44
CA PRO A 216 1.16 22.85 -7.50
C PRO A 216 1.59 23.21 -6.07
N GLU A 217 2.89 23.16 -5.80
CA GLU A 217 3.43 23.48 -4.47
C GLU A 217 2.92 24.84 -3.98
N PRO A 218 2.53 24.96 -2.70
CA PRO A 218 2.05 26.21 -2.15
C PRO A 218 3.17 27.26 -2.25
N LYS A 219 2.94 28.29 -3.08
CA LYS A 219 3.92 29.36 -3.32
C LYS A 219 4.53 29.83 -1.99
N PRO A 220 5.87 29.98 -1.90
CA PRO A 220 6.49 30.46 -0.67
C PRO A 220 5.84 31.77 -0.25
N LYS A 221 5.43 31.85 1.02
CA LYS A 221 4.86 33.08 1.56
C LYS A 221 5.88 34.20 1.39
N PRO A 222 5.47 35.42 0.99
CA PRO A 222 6.38 36.56 0.95
C PRO A 222 7.10 36.69 2.29
N GLU A 223 8.41 36.88 2.24
CA GLU A 223 9.18 37.13 3.46
C GLU A 223 8.61 38.36 4.17
N PRO A 224 8.49 38.34 5.51
CA PRO A 224 8.00 39.48 6.25
C PRO A 224 8.95 40.66 6.01
N MET A 225 8.45 41.72 5.37
CA MET A 225 9.25 42.92 5.08
C MET A 225 9.97 43.38 6.35
N PRO A 226 11.26 43.78 6.27
CA PRO A 226 11.99 44.23 7.44
C PRO A 226 11.23 45.37 8.11
N LYS A 227 11.04 45.25 9.43
CA LYS A 227 10.39 46.31 10.21
C LYS A 227 11.17 47.61 10.01
N PRO A 228 10.50 48.77 9.81
CA PRO A 228 11.16 50.05 9.80
C PRO A 228 12.04 50.23 11.04
N GLU A 229 13.26 50.71 10.86
CA GLU A 229 14.15 50.96 11.99
C GLU A 229 13.52 51.98 12.95
N PRO A 230 13.66 51.79 14.28
CA PRO A 230 13.17 52.77 15.24
C PRO A 230 13.87 54.11 15.02
N GLN A 231 13.10 55.17 14.77
CA GLN A 231 13.66 56.52 14.72
C GLN A 231 14.42 56.82 16.03
N PRO A 232 15.57 57.51 15.97
CA PRO A 232 16.33 57.86 17.16
C PRO A 232 15.46 58.70 18.09
N LYS A 233 15.43 58.33 19.38
CA LYS A 233 14.72 59.09 20.40
C LYS A 233 15.36 60.47 20.57
N PRO A 234 14.58 61.54 20.79
CA PRO A 234 15.12 62.82 21.22
C PRO A 234 15.98 62.68 22.48
N ASP A 235 17.06 63.44 22.54
CA ASP A 235 18.03 63.40 23.65
C ASP A 235 17.37 63.86 24.97
N PRO A 236 17.64 63.21 26.13
CA PRO A 236 17.04 63.62 27.39
C PRO A 236 17.51 65.02 27.82
N GLN A 237 16.57 65.91 28.15
CA GLN A 237 16.92 67.19 28.78
C GLN A 237 17.62 66.96 30.14
N PRO A 238 18.56 67.85 30.54
CA PRO A 238 19.25 67.75 31.82
C PRO A 238 18.28 67.71 33.02
N LYS A 239 18.56 66.84 33.98
CA LYS A 239 17.82 66.82 35.26
C LYS A 239 18.19 68.05 36.11
N PRO A 240 17.23 68.69 36.81
CA PRO A 240 17.54 69.64 37.88
C PRO A 240 18.35 69.00 39.01
N GLU A 241 19.15 69.82 39.70
CA GLU A 241 19.98 69.40 40.83
C GLU A 241 19.14 68.98 42.06
N PRO A 242 19.61 68.00 42.86
CA PRO A 242 18.93 67.58 44.08
C PRO A 242 19.01 68.62 45.19
N LYS A 243 17.94 68.75 45.98
CA LYS A 243 17.94 69.52 47.24
C LYS A 243 18.43 68.65 48.42
N PRO A 244 18.93 69.27 49.51
CA PRO A 244 19.52 68.53 50.64
C PRO A 244 18.52 67.64 51.40
N GLU A 245 19.05 66.58 52.02
CA GLU A 245 18.30 65.68 52.91
C GLU A 245 18.08 66.30 54.31
N PRO A 246 16.95 65.99 54.99
CA PRO A 246 16.75 66.32 56.39
C PRO A 246 17.26 65.22 57.34
N GLU A 247 17.75 65.61 58.52
CA GLU A 247 18.35 64.72 59.53
C GLU A 247 17.35 63.75 60.21
N PRO A 248 17.80 62.56 60.67
CA PRO A 248 16.94 61.59 61.36
C PRO A 248 16.71 61.92 62.86
N LYS A 249 15.60 61.41 63.43
CA LYS A 249 15.33 61.38 64.87
C LYS A 249 14.82 60.00 65.35
N PRO A 250 14.95 59.65 66.66
CA PRO A 250 15.17 58.25 67.06
C PRO A 250 13.91 57.44 67.46
N GLU A 251 14.11 56.12 67.63
CA GLU A 251 13.13 55.17 68.19
C GLU A 251 12.68 55.54 69.62
N PRO A 252 11.51 55.02 70.06
CA PRO A 252 11.55 54.11 71.22
C PRO A 252 10.71 52.82 71.11
N LYS A 253 11.09 51.85 71.94
CA LYS A 253 10.46 50.54 72.26
C LYS A 253 9.91 50.58 73.72
N PRO A 254 9.27 49.54 74.29
CA PRO A 254 8.32 48.50 73.79
C PRO A 254 7.10 48.27 74.75
N GLU A 255 6.42 47.12 74.64
CA GLU A 255 5.64 46.43 75.74
C GLU A 255 4.25 47.05 76.12
N VAL A 256 3.23 46.42 76.75
CA VAL A 256 3.03 45.18 77.58
C VAL A 256 1.60 44.56 77.38
N LYS A 257 1.48 43.20 77.39
CA LYS A 257 0.45 42.19 77.90
C LYS A 257 -1.02 42.64 78.30
N THR A 258 -2.11 41.83 78.48
CA THR A 258 -2.43 40.36 78.57
C THR A 258 -3.96 40.03 78.60
N GLN A 259 -4.35 38.75 78.41
CA GLN A 259 -5.57 37.99 78.91
C GLN A 259 -6.99 38.35 78.35
N LYS A 260 -7.97 37.45 78.02
CA LYS A 260 -8.43 36.06 78.42
C LYS A 260 -9.40 36.07 79.64
N PRO A 261 -10.46 35.21 79.85
CA PRO A 261 -11.01 33.99 79.18
C PRO A 261 -12.47 34.17 78.63
N THR A 262 -13.36 33.19 78.30
CA THR A 262 -13.51 31.69 78.37
C THR A 262 -13.86 31.10 76.97
N LYS A 263 -14.22 29.83 76.65
CA LYS A 263 -14.68 28.53 77.27
C LYS A 263 -16.17 28.45 77.67
N PRO A 264 -16.89 27.30 77.55
CA PRO A 264 -16.57 25.95 77.01
C PRO A 264 -16.85 25.87 75.47
N SER A 265 -17.04 24.78 74.67
CA SER A 265 -16.67 23.33 74.54
C SER A 265 -17.22 22.81 73.17
N ASN A 266 -17.02 21.60 72.60
CA ASN A 266 -16.23 20.38 72.91
C ASN A 266 -15.92 19.52 71.64
N THR A 267 -14.95 18.61 71.79
CA THR A 267 -14.73 17.20 71.31
C THR A 267 -15.71 16.51 70.31
N THR A 268 -15.30 15.62 69.39
CA THR A 268 -14.20 14.61 69.46
C THR A 268 -13.61 14.12 68.10
N ASN A 269 -12.28 14.23 67.95
CA ASN A 269 -11.29 13.39 67.22
C ASN A 269 -11.44 12.96 65.72
N GLN A 270 -10.40 12.54 64.98
CA GLN A 270 -8.95 12.87 64.84
C GLN A 270 -8.35 12.06 63.62
N PRO A 271 -7.01 11.94 63.45
CA PRO A 271 -6.16 12.52 62.38
C PRO A 271 -6.17 11.75 61.02
N SER A 272 -5.83 12.30 59.84
CA SER A 272 -4.58 12.95 59.37
C SER A 272 -3.33 12.02 59.36
N GLY A 273 -2.53 11.91 58.29
CA GLY A 273 -2.67 12.51 56.95
C GLY A 273 -1.43 12.33 56.03
N LYS A 274 -1.47 13.04 54.89
CA LYS A 274 -0.37 13.68 54.12
C LYS A 274 0.97 12.95 53.84
N GLY A 275 1.36 12.92 52.55
CA GLY A 275 2.77 12.92 52.12
C GLY A 275 3.04 12.32 50.72
N LEU A 276 3.51 13.14 49.77
CA LEU A 276 4.24 12.69 48.57
C LEU A 276 5.70 13.19 48.68
N PRO A 277 6.65 12.59 47.95
CA PRO A 277 7.16 13.30 46.76
C PRO A 277 7.41 12.40 45.53
N ARG A 278 7.83 13.03 44.42
CA ARG A 278 8.35 12.39 43.20
C ARG A 278 9.89 12.37 43.24
N THR A 279 10.54 11.42 42.55
CA THR A 279 11.57 11.72 41.52
C THR A 279 11.97 10.50 40.69
N ASN A 280 12.39 10.80 39.48
CA ASN A 280 13.01 9.97 38.43
C ASN A 280 14.18 9.11 38.92
N GLU A 281 14.40 7.92 38.33
CA GLU A 281 15.50 7.68 37.37
C GLU A 281 15.34 6.32 36.65
N ALA A 282 16.25 6.01 35.70
CA ALA A 282 16.24 4.78 34.93
C ALA A 282 17.31 3.79 35.42
N GLY A 283 16.95 2.51 35.62
CA GLY A 283 17.86 1.49 36.13
C GLY A 283 17.48 0.07 35.70
N SER A 284 18.41 -0.59 35.02
CA SER A 284 18.33 -1.97 34.50
C SER A 284 17.90 -3.03 35.52
N LEU A 285 17.13 -4.04 35.09
CA LEU A 285 17.36 -5.42 35.53
C LEU A 285 17.02 -6.44 34.42
N MET A 286 17.84 -7.50 34.32
CA MET A 286 17.69 -8.61 33.39
C MET A 286 17.24 -9.89 34.11
N THR A 287 16.09 -10.44 33.72
CA THR A 287 15.71 -11.86 33.92
C THR A 287 14.63 -12.21 32.90
N GLY A 288 14.67 -13.31 32.13
CA GLY A 288 15.69 -14.37 32.07
C GLY A 288 15.19 -15.70 32.64
N LEU A 289 14.30 -16.39 31.92
CA LEU A 289 14.01 -17.81 32.12
C LEU A 289 13.90 -18.50 30.76
N GLY A 290 14.66 -19.59 30.60
CA GLY A 290 14.60 -20.45 29.42
C GLY A 290 15.17 -21.84 29.74
N THR A 291 14.38 -22.87 29.46
CA THR A 291 14.74 -24.30 29.49
C THR A 291 13.76 -25.04 28.56
N GLY A 292 14.13 -26.11 27.85
CA GLY A 292 15.42 -26.79 27.78
C GLY A 292 15.53 -27.69 26.53
N LEU A 293 16.71 -28.24 26.30
CA LEU A 293 17.08 -29.06 25.13
C LEU A 293 16.95 -30.58 25.40
N LEU A 294 17.27 -31.37 24.36
CA LEU A 294 17.61 -32.81 24.26
C LEU A 294 16.53 -33.62 23.50
N SER A 295 16.64 -33.93 22.20
CA SER A 295 17.69 -34.56 21.38
C SER A 295 17.78 -36.09 21.48
N LEU A 296 17.59 -36.79 20.34
CA LEU A 296 18.13 -38.13 20.10
C LEU A 296 18.63 -38.27 18.66
N LEU A 297 19.55 -39.21 18.46
CA LEU A 297 20.34 -39.42 17.23
C LEU A 297 19.76 -40.57 16.38
N GLY A 298 20.08 -40.56 15.09
CA GLY A 298 19.86 -41.70 14.18
C GLY A 298 20.74 -41.59 12.93
N LEU A 299 21.70 -42.49 12.76
CA LEU A 299 22.60 -42.58 11.60
C LEU A 299 22.56 -43.99 10.98
N GLY A 300 22.76 -44.06 9.65
CA GLY A 300 22.86 -45.31 8.89
C GLY A 300 21.55 -45.71 8.19
N PHE A 301 21.58 -46.49 7.10
CA PHE A 301 22.73 -47.03 6.35
C PHE A 301 22.38 -47.16 4.85
N LEU A 302 23.36 -47.48 3.99
CA LEU A 302 23.18 -47.57 2.55
C LEU A 302 22.34 -48.78 2.11
N THR A 303 21.66 -48.69 0.96
CA THR A 303 22.00 -49.58 -0.17
C THR A 303 21.52 -49.08 -1.53
N ARG A 304 22.07 -49.70 -2.58
CA ARG A 304 22.11 -49.26 -3.98
C ARG A 304 21.42 -50.30 -4.86
N ARG A 305 20.47 -49.94 -5.72
CA ARG A 305 20.07 -50.83 -6.83
C ARG A 305 19.69 -50.09 -8.11
N LYS A 306 20.61 -50.15 -9.09
CA LYS A 306 20.24 -49.98 -10.50
C LYS A 306 19.35 -51.16 -10.91
N ARG A 307 18.39 -50.89 -11.80
CA ARG A 307 18.08 -51.78 -12.91
C ARG A 307 17.93 -50.95 -14.18
N LYS A 308 18.64 -51.40 -15.23
CA LYS A 308 18.12 -51.40 -16.60
C LYS A 308 17.02 -52.49 -16.63
N ASP A 309 16.03 -52.46 -17.51
CA ASP A 309 16.17 -52.40 -18.97
C ASP A 309 15.27 -51.37 -19.66
#